data_AF-A0A662GUX8-F1
#
_entry.id   AF-A0A662GUX8-F1
#
_cell.length_a   1.000
_cell.length_b   1.000
_cell.length_c   1.000
_cell.angle_alpha   90.00
_cell.angle_beta   90.00
_cell.angle_gamma   90.00
#
_symmetry.space_group_name_H-M   'P 1'
#
loop_
_entity.id
_entity.type
_entity.pdbx_description
1 polymer ?
#
loop_
_entity_poly.entity_id
_entity_poly.type
_entity_poly.pdbx_seq_one_letter_code
_entity_poly.pdbx_strand_id
1 'polypeptide(L)'
;MSNEVVWTLLSPLILKTLDRLGKAELSAELELERERHPLIAYMEGYFRKLFAPSGGLTCPELEKYLRDMEESRPNELKSLVEMLVKEYCRRITVTPLRRELGERSAPWRLIAREER
;
A
#
# COMPACT_ATOMS: atom_id res chain seq x y z
N MET A 1 1.71 -0.09 -15.10
CA MET A 1 2.20 1.31 -15.08
C MET A 1 1.61 2.13 -13.94
N SER A 2 0.44 1.80 -13.38
CA SER A 2 -0.13 2.60 -12.27
C SER A 2 0.58 2.38 -10.93
N ASN A 3 0.99 1.14 -10.60
CA ASN A 3 1.66 0.86 -9.32
C ASN A 3 2.99 1.62 -9.17
N GLU A 4 3.66 1.91 -10.28
CA GLU A 4 4.94 2.60 -10.32
C GLU A 4 4.81 4.07 -9.89
N VAL A 5 3.70 4.72 -10.23
CA VAL A 5 3.37 6.08 -9.77
C VAL A 5 3.17 6.09 -8.26
N VAL A 6 2.37 5.14 -7.76
CA VAL A 6 2.08 5.01 -6.33
C VAL A 6 3.36 4.73 -5.55
N TRP A 7 4.22 3.84 -6.06
CA TRP A 7 5.55 3.60 -5.49
C TRP A 7 6.41 4.86 -5.50
N THR A 8 6.55 5.53 -6.63
CA THR A 8 7.45 6.68 -6.77
C THR A 8 7.04 7.85 -5.87
N LEU A 9 5.74 8.13 -5.77
CA LEU A 9 5.21 9.24 -4.97
C LEU A 9 5.13 8.89 -3.49
N LEU A 10 4.65 7.69 -3.15
CA LEU A 10 4.28 7.38 -1.77
C LEU A 10 5.31 6.52 -1.04
N SER A 11 6.31 5.93 -1.72
CA SER A 11 7.34 5.11 -1.08
C SER A 11 8.01 5.76 0.13
N PRO A 12 8.38 7.06 0.13
CA PRO A 12 9.02 7.66 1.29
C PRO A 12 8.08 7.72 2.50
N LEU A 13 6.79 8.00 2.26
CA LEU A 13 5.77 8.06 3.32
C LEU A 13 5.43 6.67 3.84
N ILE A 14 5.36 5.67 2.96
CA ILE A 14 5.07 4.28 3.31
C ILE A 14 6.21 3.72 4.16
N LEU A 15 7.46 3.84 3.71
CA LEU A 15 8.64 3.34 4.42
C LEU A 15 8.78 4.00 5.79
N LYS A 16 8.63 5.32 5.87
CA LYS A 16 8.63 6.05 7.15
C LYS A 16 7.51 5.57 8.10
N THR A 17 6.35 5.22 7.56
CA THR A 17 5.24 4.70 8.36
C THR A 17 5.55 3.29 8.87
N LEU A 18 6.09 2.42 8.01
CA LEU A 18 6.48 1.05 8.37
C LEU A 18 7.57 1.02 9.43
N ASP A 19 8.56 1.90 9.31
CA ASP A 19 9.62 2.09 10.29
C ASP A 19 9.05 2.51 11.65
N ARG A 20 8.16 3.50 11.68
CA ARG A 20 7.46 3.93 12.91
C ARG A 20 6.62 2.81 13.53
N LEU A 21 6.10 1.89 12.73
CA LEU A 21 5.33 0.72 13.19
C LEU A 21 6.22 -0.46 13.62
N GLY A 22 7.54 -0.33 13.51
CA GLY A 22 8.50 -1.40 13.83
C GLY A 22 8.42 -2.59 12.87
N LYS A 23 7.96 -2.38 11.63
CA LYS A 23 7.78 -3.44 10.62
C LYS A 23 8.96 -3.51 9.67
N ALA A 24 10.17 -3.71 10.22
CA ALA A 24 11.42 -3.73 9.46
C ALA A 24 11.44 -4.77 8.33
N GLU A 25 10.92 -5.98 8.58
CA GLU A 25 10.83 -7.04 7.55
C GLU A 25 9.96 -6.60 6.36
N LEU A 26 8.79 -6.01 6.64
CA LEU A 26 7.87 -5.53 5.60
C LEU A 26 8.46 -4.33 4.84
N SER A 27 9.24 -3.49 5.52
CA SER A 27 9.97 -2.38 4.88
C SER A 27 11.02 -2.90 3.90
N ALA A 28 11.83 -3.88 4.30
CA ALA A 28 12.85 -4.48 3.46
C ALA A 28 12.23 -5.21 2.25
N GLU A 29 11.15 -5.97 2.46
CA GLU A 29 10.41 -6.62 1.37
C GLU A 29 9.80 -5.62 0.40
N LEU A 30 9.27 -4.51 0.91
CA LEU A 30 8.72 -3.44 0.09
C LEU A 30 9.80 -2.78 -0.78
N GLU A 31 11.01 -2.56 -0.25
CA GLU A 31 12.13 -2.02 -1.04
C GLU A 31 12.63 -2.98 -2.12
N LEU A 32 12.54 -4.29 -1.87
CA LEU A 32 12.91 -5.34 -2.83
C LEU A 32 11.88 -5.48 -3.95
N GLU A 33 10.59 -5.54 -3.61
CA GLU A 33 9.50 -5.78 -4.55
C GLU A 33 8.96 -4.51 -5.21
N ARG A 34 9.17 -3.33 -4.59
CA ARG A 34 8.79 -2.00 -5.09
C ARG A 34 7.34 -1.95 -5.58
N GLU A 35 7.11 -1.59 -6.83
CA GLU A 35 5.78 -1.48 -7.45
C GLU A 35 5.03 -2.82 -7.52
N ARG A 36 5.74 -3.95 -7.39
CA ARG A 36 5.15 -5.30 -7.42
C ARG A 36 4.65 -5.74 -6.05
N HIS A 37 5.00 -5.02 -5.00
CA HIS A 37 4.58 -5.36 -3.66
C HIS A 37 3.06 -5.19 -3.52
N PRO A 38 2.32 -6.15 -2.94
CA PRO A 38 0.86 -6.08 -2.85
C PRO A 38 0.33 -4.90 -2.02
N LEU A 39 1.13 -4.33 -1.11
CA LEU A 39 0.81 -3.06 -0.45
C LEU A 39 0.58 -1.94 -1.47
N ILE A 40 1.39 -1.87 -2.53
CA ILE A 40 1.27 -0.83 -3.56
C ILE A 40 0.01 -1.04 -4.38
N ALA A 41 -0.30 -2.27 -4.76
CA ALA A 41 -1.55 -2.61 -5.44
C ALA A 41 -2.79 -2.29 -4.56
N TYR A 42 -2.71 -2.60 -3.27
CA TYR A 42 -3.76 -2.28 -2.30
C TYR A 42 -4.02 -0.78 -2.21
N MET A 43 -2.94 0.01 -2.08
CA MET A 43 -3.05 1.47 -1.99
C MET A 43 -3.57 2.07 -3.29
N GLU A 44 -3.10 1.60 -4.44
CA GLU A 44 -3.64 2.00 -5.75
C GLU A 44 -5.14 1.76 -5.86
N GLY A 45 -5.60 0.54 -5.52
CA GLY A 45 -7.00 0.18 -5.55
C GLY A 45 -7.85 1.09 -4.66
N TYR A 46 -7.31 1.47 -3.50
CA TYR A 46 -7.96 2.42 -2.60
C TYR A 46 -8.03 3.83 -3.21
N PHE A 47 -6.91 4.38 -3.70
CA PHE A 47 -6.91 5.73 -4.28
C PHE A 47 -7.78 5.84 -5.53
N ARG A 48 -7.81 4.82 -6.39
CA ARG A 48 -8.72 4.79 -7.53
C ARG A 48 -10.18 4.90 -7.10
N LYS A 49 -10.58 4.14 -6.08
CA LYS A 49 -11.94 4.20 -5.51
C LYS A 49 -12.23 5.54 -4.84
N LEU A 50 -11.23 6.13 -4.18
CA LEU A 50 -11.36 7.42 -3.50
C LEU A 50 -11.58 8.57 -4.49
N PHE A 51 -10.80 8.62 -5.57
CA PHE A 51 -10.87 9.71 -6.54
C PHE A 51 -11.94 9.51 -7.62
N ALA A 52 -12.30 8.26 -7.95
CA ALA A 52 -13.36 7.94 -8.91
C ALA A 52 -14.20 6.75 -8.45
N PRO A 53 -15.18 6.97 -7.55
CA PRO A 53 -16.01 5.90 -7.00
C PRO A 53 -16.89 5.20 -8.04
N SER A 54 -17.23 5.86 -9.15
CA SER A 54 -18.01 5.32 -10.27
C SER A 54 -17.16 4.54 -11.31
N GLY A 55 -15.85 4.41 -11.08
CA GLY A 55 -14.91 3.77 -12.00
C GLY A 55 -14.48 4.68 -13.15
N GLY A 56 -13.33 4.34 -13.77
CA GLY A 56 -12.82 5.04 -14.96
C GLY A 56 -11.56 5.87 -14.77
N LEU A 57 -10.94 5.86 -13.58
CA LEU A 57 -9.69 6.61 -13.37
C LEU A 57 -8.52 5.94 -14.11
N THR A 58 -7.96 6.65 -15.08
CA THR A 58 -6.73 6.24 -15.77
C THR A 58 -5.50 6.50 -14.91
N CYS A 59 -4.39 5.84 -15.22
CA CYS A 59 -3.13 6.02 -14.46
C CYS A 59 -2.64 7.49 -14.41
N PRO A 60 -2.67 8.26 -15.52
CA PRO A 60 -2.25 9.67 -15.50
C PRO A 60 -3.15 10.55 -14.63
N GLU A 61 -4.45 10.26 -14.58
CA GLU A 61 -5.39 10.99 -13.73
C GLU A 61 -5.13 10.70 -12.25
N LEU A 62 -4.87 9.43 -11.90
CA LEU A 62 -4.47 9.06 -10.54
C LEU A 62 -3.20 9.78 -10.08
N GLU A 63 -2.18 9.82 -10.96
CA GLU A 63 -0.96 10.56 -10.68
C GLU A 63 -1.25 12.03 -10.39
N LYS A 64 -2.04 12.66 -11.26
CA LYS A 64 -2.41 14.07 -11.10
C LYS A 64 -3.12 14.31 -9.77
N TYR A 65 -4.12 13.50 -9.41
CA TYR A 65 -4.81 13.66 -8.13
C TYR A 65 -3.89 13.48 -6.92
N LEU A 66 -2.96 12.53 -6.99
CA LEU A 66 -1.99 12.32 -5.91
C LEU A 66 -1.03 13.50 -5.77
N ARG A 67 -0.51 14.03 -6.89
CA ARG A 67 0.35 15.23 -6.89
C ARG A 67 -0.40 16.47 -6.41
N ASP A 68 -1.61 16.70 -6.92
CA ASP A 68 -2.46 17.82 -6.51
C ASP A 68 -2.75 17.74 -5.00
N MET A 69 -2.95 16.54 -4.45
CA MET A 69 -3.16 16.33 -3.01
C MET A 69 -1.88 16.49 -2.19
N GLU A 70 -0.73 16.06 -2.72
CA GLU A 70 0.58 16.27 -2.10
C GLU A 70 0.90 17.76 -1.96
N GLU A 71 0.59 18.57 -2.98
CA GLU A 71 0.83 20.02 -2.97
C GLU A 71 -0.21 20.77 -2.13
N SER A 72 -1.50 20.49 -2.33
CA SER A 72 -2.58 21.26 -1.68
C SER A 72 -2.80 20.85 -0.23
N ARG A 73 -2.69 19.54 0.08
CA ARG A 73 -3.10 18.94 1.36
C ARG A 73 -2.14 17.83 1.80
N PRO A 74 -0.84 18.12 1.98
CA PRO A 74 0.19 17.12 2.30
C PRO A 74 -0.10 16.35 3.60
N ASN A 75 -0.69 17.01 4.60
CA ASN A 75 -1.03 16.39 5.88
C ASN A 75 -2.18 15.38 5.75
N GLU A 76 -3.16 15.64 4.87
CA GLU A 76 -4.25 14.69 4.60
C GLU A 76 -3.70 13.47 3.86
N LEU A 77 -2.86 13.68 2.84
CA LEU A 77 -2.23 12.59 2.09
C LEU A 77 -1.42 11.69 3.02
N LYS A 78 -0.60 12.28 3.89
CA LYS A 78 0.16 11.56 4.91
C LYS A 78 -0.76 10.75 5.84
N SER A 79 -1.86 11.35 6.30
CA SER A 79 -2.80 10.67 7.21
C SER A 79 -3.50 9.49 6.52
N LEU A 80 -3.86 9.64 5.24
CA LEU A 80 -4.42 8.55 4.42
C LEU A 80 -3.41 7.42 4.23
N VAL A 81 -2.18 7.74 3.85
CA VAL A 81 -1.10 6.74 3.72
C VAL A 81 -0.87 6.01 5.02
N GLU A 82 -0.78 6.74 6.14
CA GLU A 82 -0.60 6.13 7.47
C GLU A 82 -1.75 5.18 7.84
N MET A 83 -2.99 5.58 7.54
CA MET A 83 -4.18 4.77 7.79
C MET A 83 -4.18 3.49 6.95
N LEU A 84 -3.90 3.59 5.65
CA LEU A 84 -3.86 2.44 4.73
C LEU A 84 -2.75 1.46 5.09
N VAL A 85 -1.55 1.95 5.43
CA VAL A 85 -0.44 1.10 5.86
C VAL A 85 -0.77 0.38 7.16
N LYS A 86 -1.39 1.06 8.13
CA LYS A 86 -1.85 0.44 9.39
C LYS A 86 -2.91 -0.61 9.13
N GLU A 87 -3.87 -0.33 8.26
CA GLU A 87 -4.93 -1.26 7.90
C GLU A 87 -4.36 -2.52 7.21
N TYR A 88 -3.47 -2.33 6.24
CA TYR A 88 -2.80 -3.43 5.55
C TYR A 88 -1.97 -4.27 6.53
N CYS A 89 -1.17 -3.63 7.39
CA CYS A 89 -0.44 -4.29 8.46
C CYS A 89 -1.39 -5.10 9.35
N ARG A 90 -2.52 -4.51 9.77
CA ARG A 90 -3.53 -5.17 10.59
C ARG A 90 -4.07 -6.41 9.87
N ARG A 91 -4.44 -6.31 8.60
CA ARG A 91 -4.92 -7.45 7.79
C ARG A 91 -3.91 -8.59 7.79
N ILE A 92 -2.63 -8.31 7.57
CA ILE A 92 -1.54 -9.31 7.62
C ILE A 92 -1.39 -9.92 9.02
N THR A 93 -1.46 -9.11 10.08
CA THR A 93 -1.37 -9.58 11.48
C THR A 93 -2.64 -10.22 12.04
N VAL A 94 -3.79 -10.12 11.38
CA VAL A 94 -5.04 -10.82 11.76
C VAL A 94 -5.19 -12.15 11.02
N THR A 95 -4.39 -12.41 9.99
CA THR A 95 -4.23 -13.73 9.36
C THR A 95 -3.54 -14.84 10.22
N PRO A 96 -2.97 -14.65 11.43
CA PRO A 96 -2.29 -15.74 12.14
C PRO A 96 -3.22 -16.62 12.97
N LEU A 97 -4.52 -16.73 12.65
CA LEU A 97 -5.30 -17.93 13.03
C LEU A 97 -5.02 -19.14 12.11
N ARG A 98 -4.16 -19.01 11.09
CA ARG A 98 -3.63 -20.13 10.27
C ARG A 98 -2.16 -20.48 10.56
N ARG A 99 -1.57 -19.97 11.65
CA ARG A 99 -0.15 -20.18 12.02
C ARG A 99 0.20 -21.62 12.44
N GLU A 100 -0.75 -22.56 12.47
CA GLU A 100 -0.49 -23.94 12.89
C GLU A 100 0.33 -24.78 11.87
N LEU A 101 0.66 -24.28 10.67
CA LEU A 101 1.20 -25.11 9.58
C LEU A 101 2.62 -24.75 9.07
N GLY A 102 3.47 -24.12 9.89
CA GLY A 102 4.93 -24.22 9.67
C GLY A 102 5.49 -23.66 8.36
N GLU A 103 4.80 -22.75 7.67
CA GLU A 103 5.32 -22.13 6.44
C GLU A 103 6.11 -20.85 6.75
N ARG A 104 7.40 -20.81 6.37
CA ARG A 104 8.30 -19.63 6.42
C ARG A 104 7.97 -18.59 5.34
N SER A 105 6.72 -18.49 4.90
CA SER A 105 6.32 -17.59 3.82
C SER A 105 5.69 -16.32 4.38
N ALA A 106 6.10 -15.15 3.87
CA ALA A 106 5.62 -13.86 4.34
C ALA A 106 4.07 -13.79 4.28
N PRO A 107 3.39 -13.43 5.38
CA PRO A 107 1.93 -13.62 5.53
C PRO A 107 1.05 -12.88 4.51
N TRP A 108 1.57 -11.89 3.79
CA TRP A 108 0.85 -11.22 2.70
C TRP A 108 0.82 -12.00 1.38
N ARG A 109 1.72 -12.98 1.17
CA ARG A 109 1.74 -13.81 -0.05
C ARG A 109 0.46 -14.65 -0.19
N LEU A 110 -0.18 -14.95 0.94
CA LEU A 110 -1.48 -15.62 1.00
C LEU A 110 -2.61 -14.68 0.57
N ILE A 111 -2.57 -13.41 1.00
CA ILE A 111 -3.57 -12.39 0.65
C ILE A 111 -3.48 -12.02 -0.84
N ALA A 112 -2.26 -11.92 -1.39
CA ALA A 112 -2.02 -11.62 -2.80
C ALA A 112 -2.52 -12.72 -3.76
N ARG A 113 -2.78 -13.94 -3.27
CA ARG A 113 -3.39 -15.03 -4.05
C ARG A 113 -4.91 -14.93 -4.16
N GLU A 114 -5.54 -14.20 -3.25
CA GLU A 114 -7.00 -14.14 -3.10
C GLU A 114 -7.62 -12.98 -3.90
N GLU A 115 -6.84 -11.96 -4.27
CA GLU A 115 -7.27 -10.83 -5.11
C GLU A 115 -6.87 -10.96 -6.60
N ARG A 116 -6.74 -12.20 -7.12
CA ARG A 116 -6.53 -12.47 -8.56
C ARG A 116 -7.82 -12.82 -9.30
#